data_AF-A0A520J2W7-F1
#
_entry.id   AF-A0A520J2W7-F1
#
_cell.length_a   1.000
_cell.length_b   1.000
_cell.length_c   1.000
_cell.angle_alpha   90.00
_cell.angle_beta   90.00
_cell.angle_gamma   90.00
#
_symmetry.space_group_name_H-M   'P 1'
#
loop_
_entity.id
_entity.type
_entity.pdbx_description
1 polymer ?
#
loop_
_entity_poly.entity_id
_entity_poly.type
_entity_poly.pdbx_seq_one_letter_code
_entity_poly.pdbx_strand_id
1 'polypeptide(L)'
;MTRPDGPPEAANYDTGVDALFIADPGAPDRLAAALTALHGRIVGRLDWQTGFGDHATPQVIVVEAGGVDPALLADRLPDIVDQAAMVRAGLVVALGVDEIDVVAAATLGGGTRLLVDPTVGDCVAATTIAATQSPTVGST
;
A
#
# COMPACT_ATOMS: atom_id res chain seq x y z
N MET A 1 14.94 -36.75 33.70
CA MET A 1 15.45 -35.79 32.71
C MET A 1 14.45 -35.82 31.55
N THR A 2 13.42 -35.01 31.64
CA THR A 2 12.22 -35.12 30.79
C THR A 2 12.10 -33.83 30.00
N ARG A 3 12.18 -33.96 28.67
CA ARG A 3 12.04 -32.89 27.68
C ARG A 3 10.62 -32.30 27.80
N PRO A 4 10.44 -30.97 27.87
CA PRO A 4 9.10 -30.41 27.76
C PRO A 4 8.65 -30.48 26.30
N ASP A 5 7.68 -31.35 26.02
CA ASP A 5 6.82 -31.30 24.84
C ASP A 5 5.86 -30.11 25.00
N GLY A 6 6.34 -28.92 24.64
CA GLY A 6 5.45 -27.80 24.35
C GLY A 6 4.85 -27.99 22.95
N PRO A 7 3.62 -27.51 22.68
CA PRO A 7 3.09 -27.45 21.33
C PRO A 7 4.11 -26.73 20.41
N PRO A 8 4.18 -27.06 19.11
CA PRO A 8 5.05 -26.32 18.21
C PRO A 8 4.72 -24.84 18.38
N GLU A 9 5.72 -24.05 18.75
CA GLU A 9 5.66 -22.61 18.79
C GLU A 9 4.96 -22.20 17.50
N ALA A 10 3.71 -21.73 17.61
CA ALA A 10 2.94 -21.30 16.45
C ALA A 10 3.88 -20.34 15.74
N ALA A 11 4.31 -20.71 14.52
CA ALA A 11 5.28 -19.94 13.79
C ALA A 11 4.88 -18.48 13.94
N ASN A 12 5.75 -17.67 14.54
CA ASN A 12 5.58 -16.22 14.57
C ASN A 12 5.70 -15.80 13.11
N TYR A 13 4.60 -15.98 12.39
CA TYR A 13 4.26 -15.26 11.20
C TYR A 13 4.16 -13.82 11.68
N ASP A 14 5.29 -13.14 11.64
CA ASP A 14 5.41 -11.69 11.67
C ASP A 14 4.71 -11.17 10.39
N THR A 15 3.40 -11.42 10.27
CA THR A 15 2.55 -11.17 9.09
C THR A 15 2.04 -9.74 9.07
N GLY A 16 2.89 -8.79 9.44
CA GLY A 16 2.64 -7.41 9.09
C GLY A 16 2.60 -7.27 7.58
N VAL A 17 1.68 -6.44 7.07
CA VAL A 17 1.68 -6.06 5.65
C VAL A 17 2.91 -5.20 5.40
N ASP A 18 3.82 -5.66 4.54
CA ASP A 18 4.95 -4.85 4.06
C ASP A 18 4.44 -3.87 2.99
N ALA A 19 4.54 -2.58 3.29
CA ALA A 19 3.97 -1.52 2.46
C ALA A 19 5.01 -0.48 2.02
N LEU A 20 4.91 -0.06 0.76
CA LEU A 20 5.59 1.12 0.25
C LEU A 20 4.61 2.30 0.29
N PHE A 21 5.03 3.40 0.93
CA PHE A 21 4.18 4.57 1.13
C PHE A 21 4.57 5.69 0.18
N ILE A 22 3.62 6.24 -0.57
CA ILE A 22 3.83 7.38 -1.46
C ILE A 22 2.92 8.52 -1.03
N ALA A 23 3.51 9.63 -0.61
CA ALA A 23 2.75 10.80 -0.17
C ALA A 23 3.61 12.06 -0.09
N ASP A 24 2.95 13.22 -0.16
CA ASP A 24 3.60 14.47 0.22
C ASP A 24 3.89 14.53 1.73
N PRO A 25 4.94 15.27 2.17
CA PRO A 25 5.30 15.41 3.58
C PRO A 25 4.20 15.98 4.48
N GLY A 26 3.22 16.69 3.90
CA GLY A 26 2.07 17.28 4.60
C GLY A 26 0.75 16.53 4.38
N ALA A 27 0.77 15.39 3.69
CA ALA A 27 -0.44 14.64 3.40
C ALA A 27 -1.08 14.08 4.69
N PRO A 28 -2.41 13.86 4.69
CA PRO A 28 -3.08 13.14 5.76
C PRO A 28 -2.42 11.77 6.02
N ASP A 29 -2.22 11.40 7.28
CA ASP A 29 -1.50 10.17 7.64
C ASP A 29 -2.44 8.96 7.82
N ARG A 30 -3.52 8.89 7.01
CA ARG A 30 -4.62 7.92 7.20
C ARG A 30 -4.17 6.51 6.86
N LEU A 31 -3.48 6.34 5.74
CA LEU A 31 -2.92 5.05 5.33
C LEU A 31 -1.79 4.58 6.25
N ALA A 32 -1.00 5.50 6.82
CA ALA A 32 0.04 5.13 7.78
C ALA A 32 -0.56 4.69 9.13
N ALA A 33 -1.61 5.38 9.59
CA ALA A 33 -2.38 4.96 10.75
C ALA A 33 -3.03 3.58 10.53
N ALA A 34 -3.53 3.32 9.33
CA ALA A 34 -4.08 2.01 8.96
C ALA A 34 -3.02 0.90 8.98
N LEU A 35 -1.83 1.15 8.41
CA LEU A 35 -0.71 0.20 8.48
C LEU A 35 -0.29 -0.09 9.92
N THR A 36 -0.24 0.94 10.77
CA THR A 36 0.05 0.78 12.20
C THR A 36 -0.99 -0.10 12.89
N ALA A 37 -2.28 0.12 12.61
CA ALA A 37 -3.38 -0.68 13.16
C ALA A 37 -3.34 -2.15 12.68
N LEU A 38 -2.79 -2.41 11.50
CA LEU A 38 -2.58 -3.75 10.95
C LEU A 38 -1.30 -4.43 11.46
N HIS A 39 -0.54 -3.77 12.33
CA HIS A 39 0.83 -4.19 12.68
C HIS A 39 1.72 -4.38 11.42
N GLY A 40 1.44 -3.61 10.37
CA GLY A 40 2.19 -3.59 9.12
C GLY A 40 3.52 -2.83 9.25
N ARG A 41 4.35 -2.97 8.22
CA ARG A 41 5.70 -2.41 8.16
C ARG A 41 5.81 -1.51 6.95
N ILE A 42 6.23 -0.26 7.15
CA ILE A 42 6.59 0.62 6.04
C ILE A 42 8.03 0.28 5.63
N VAL A 43 8.18 -0.39 4.50
CA VAL A 43 9.50 -0.78 3.97
C VAL A 43 10.19 0.35 3.19
N GLY A 44 9.43 1.38 2.83
CA GLY A 44 9.93 2.60 2.22
C GLY A 44 8.87 3.71 2.23
N ARG A 45 9.33 4.96 2.22
CA ARG A 45 8.48 6.14 2.03
C ARG A 45 9.07 6.98 0.90
N LEU A 46 8.27 7.25 -0.11
CA LEU A 46 8.63 8.04 -1.27
C LEU A 46 7.77 9.30 -1.29
N ASP A 47 8.40 10.41 -1.68
CA ASP A 47 7.65 11.55 -2.19
C ASP A 47 7.29 11.29 -3.66
N TRP A 48 6.45 12.17 -4.23
CA TRP A 48 5.98 12.05 -5.61
C TRP A 48 7.07 12.20 -6.68
N GLN A 49 8.21 12.79 -6.32
CA GLN A 49 9.33 13.05 -7.24
C GLN A 49 10.38 11.94 -7.20
N THR A 50 10.39 11.15 -6.12
CA THR A 50 11.33 10.07 -5.91
C THR A 50 10.94 8.86 -6.76
N GLY A 51 11.90 8.33 -7.52
CA GLY A 51 11.72 7.10 -8.29
C GLY A 51 11.66 5.85 -7.41
N PHE A 52 11.09 4.78 -7.94
CA PHE A 52 11.15 3.46 -7.31
C PHE A 52 12.58 2.92 -7.38
N GLY A 53 13.32 3.02 -6.27
CA GLY A 53 14.66 2.43 -6.14
C GLY A 53 14.62 0.92 -5.89
N ASP A 54 15.75 0.35 -5.46
CA ASP A 54 15.88 -1.06 -5.03
C ASP A 54 15.21 -1.31 -3.66
N HIS A 55 13.92 -0.97 -3.53
CA HIS A 55 13.16 -1.29 -2.33
C HIS A 55 12.82 -2.79 -2.30
N ALA A 56 12.75 -3.36 -1.10
CA ALA A 56 12.20 -4.69 -0.91
C ALA A 56 10.80 -4.77 -1.56
N THR A 57 10.48 -5.88 -2.23
CA THR A 57 9.21 -6.05 -2.96
C THR A 57 8.04 -5.93 -1.99
N PRO A 58 7.26 -4.82 -2.01
CA PRO A 58 6.19 -4.62 -1.04
C PRO A 58 5.01 -5.55 -1.38
N GLN A 59 4.22 -5.91 -0.36
CA GLN A 59 2.94 -6.58 -0.59
C GLN A 59 1.88 -5.60 -1.07
N VAL A 60 1.94 -4.35 -0.60
CA VAL A 60 1.01 -3.28 -0.96
C VAL A 60 1.75 -1.97 -1.21
N ILE A 61 1.36 -1.24 -2.24
CA ILE A 61 1.72 0.16 -2.42
C ILE A 61 0.51 1.00 -1.99
N VAL A 62 0.73 1.93 -1.08
CA VAL A 62 -0.31 2.83 -0.58
C VAL A 62 0.05 4.27 -0.96
N VAL A 63 -0.94 5.00 -1.48
CA VAL A 63 -0.76 6.35 -2.04
C VAL A 63 -1.73 7.33 -1.39
N GLU A 64 -1.23 8.40 -0.79
CA GLU A 64 -2.03 9.55 -0.38
C GLU A 64 -1.98 10.62 -1.48
N ALA A 65 -3.05 10.71 -2.26
CA ALA A 65 -3.20 11.64 -3.39
C ALA A 65 -4.01 12.90 -3.04
N GLY A 66 -4.66 12.93 -1.87
CA GLY A 66 -5.49 14.08 -1.48
C GLY A 66 -4.67 15.36 -1.33
N GLY A 67 -5.07 16.42 -2.04
CA GLY A 67 -4.40 17.71 -2.04
C GLY A 67 -3.12 17.78 -2.89
N VAL A 68 -2.80 16.73 -3.65
CA VAL A 68 -1.66 16.71 -4.57
C VAL A 68 -2.06 17.40 -5.87
N ASP A 69 -1.13 18.15 -6.47
CA ASP A 69 -1.36 18.82 -7.75
C ASP A 69 -1.84 17.83 -8.83
N PRO A 70 -3.01 18.05 -9.46
CA PRO A 70 -3.51 17.18 -10.52
C PRO A 70 -2.53 16.98 -11.68
N ALA A 71 -1.70 17.96 -12.01
CA ALA A 71 -0.69 17.81 -13.05
C ALA A 71 0.40 16.80 -12.65
N LEU A 72 0.80 16.80 -11.38
CA LEU A 72 1.74 15.85 -10.83
C LEU A 72 1.14 14.44 -10.74
N LEU A 73 -0.13 14.34 -10.34
CA LEU A 73 -0.88 13.08 -10.34
C LEU A 73 -0.95 12.48 -11.75
N ALA A 74 -1.30 13.30 -12.75
CA ALA A 74 -1.39 12.86 -14.14
C ALA A 74 -0.06 12.34 -14.70
N ASP A 75 1.06 12.95 -14.29
CA ASP A 75 2.40 12.58 -14.72
C ASP A 75 2.93 11.33 -14.01
N ARG A 76 2.75 11.24 -12.69
CA ARG A 76 3.44 10.23 -11.86
C ARG A 76 2.60 9.00 -11.54
N LEU A 77 1.28 9.14 -11.45
CA LEU A 77 0.42 8.03 -11.04
C LEU A 77 0.42 6.85 -12.02
N PRO A 78 0.50 7.03 -13.36
CA PRO A 78 0.64 5.92 -14.29
C PRO A 78 1.88 5.06 -13.99
N ASP A 79 3.04 5.69 -13.72
CA ASP A 79 4.26 4.96 -13.36
C ASP A 79 4.10 4.14 -12.07
N ILE A 80 3.35 4.68 -11.09
CA ILE A 80 3.06 3.98 -9.82
C ILE A 80 2.18 2.75 -10.08
N VAL A 81 1.18 2.87 -10.96
CA VAL A 81 0.30 1.77 -11.36
C VAL A 81 1.11 0.67 -12.05
N ASP A 82 1.96 1.05 -13.02
CA ASP A 82 2.82 0.11 -13.74
C ASP A 82 3.81 -0.59 -12.81
N GLN A 83 4.39 0.14 -11.86
CA GLN A 83 5.26 -0.43 -10.85
C GLN A 83 4.51 -1.44 -9.97
N ALA A 84 3.33 -1.09 -9.46
CA ALA A 84 2.53 -1.99 -8.63
C ALA A 84 2.21 -3.30 -9.37
N ALA A 85 1.87 -3.20 -10.66
CA ALA A 85 1.65 -4.36 -11.52
C ALA A 85 2.93 -5.18 -11.74
N MET A 86 4.07 -4.52 -12.00
CA MET A 86 5.36 -5.18 -12.22
C MET A 86 5.80 -6.00 -11.01
N VAL A 87 5.65 -5.45 -9.79
CA VAL A 87 6.01 -6.16 -8.54
C VAL A 87 4.87 -7.01 -7.98
N ARG A 88 3.71 -7.03 -8.63
CA ARG A 88 2.49 -7.72 -8.19
C ARG A 88 2.04 -7.33 -6.78
N ALA A 89 2.24 -6.07 -6.42
CA ALA A 89 1.74 -5.51 -5.18
C ALA A 89 0.29 -5.04 -5.37
N GLY A 90 -0.52 -5.16 -4.32
CA GLY A 90 -1.82 -4.50 -4.29
C GLY A 90 -1.63 -2.99 -4.26
N LEU A 91 -2.50 -2.23 -4.95
CA LEU A 91 -2.43 -0.76 -4.97
C LEU A 91 -3.67 -0.17 -4.28
N VAL A 92 -3.46 0.71 -3.31
CA VAL A 92 -4.50 1.48 -2.63
C VAL A 92 -4.20 2.97 -2.77
N VAL A 93 -5.16 3.74 -3.27
CA VAL A 93 -5.05 5.19 -3.43
C VAL A 93 -6.15 5.86 -2.61
N ALA A 94 -5.75 6.66 -1.64
CA ALA A 94 -6.63 7.56 -0.91
C ALA A 94 -6.60 8.95 -1.56
N LEU A 95 -7.78 9.49 -1.88
CA LEU A 95 -7.94 10.75 -2.61
C LEU A 95 -9.12 11.55 -2.06
N GLY A 96 -9.15 12.85 -2.33
CA GLY A 96 -10.33 13.67 -2.15
C GLY A 96 -11.23 13.66 -3.39
N VAL A 97 -12.34 14.40 -3.32
CA VAL A 97 -13.27 14.53 -4.45
C VAL A 97 -12.67 15.24 -5.65
N ASP A 98 -11.72 16.15 -5.43
CA ASP A 98 -11.13 16.98 -6.49
C ASP A 98 -10.17 16.19 -7.37
N GLU A 99 -9.60 15.09 -6.87
CA GLU A 99 -8.63 14.26 -7.61
C GLU A 99 -9.28 13.07 -8.34
N ILE A 100 -10.60 12.87 -8.25
CA ILE A 100 -11.28 11.68 -8.80
C ILE A 100 -10.98 11.51 -10.28
N ASP A 101 -11.15 12.56 -11.09
CA ASP A 101 -11.03 12.44 -12.55
C ASP A 101 -9.62 12.02 -12.96
N VAL A 102 -8.58 12.64 -12.38
CA VAL A 102 -7.18 12.34 -12.71
C VAL A 102 -6.74 10.97 -12.19
N VAL A 103 -7.14 10.61 -10.96
CA VAL A 103 -6.79 9.31 -10.36
C VAL A 103 -7.52 8.19 -11.08
N ALA A 104 -8.81 8.35 -11.39
CA ALA A 104 -9.56 7.36 -12.14
C ALA A 104 -8.98 7.18 -13.55
N ALA A 105 -8.61 8.27 -14.24
CA ALA A 105 -8.00 8.20 -15.56
C ALA A 105 -6.71 7.37 -15.56
N ALA A 106 -5.83 7.57 -14.56
CA ALA A 106 -4.57 6.85 -14.46
C ALA A 106 -4.72 5.38 -14.03
N THR A 107 -5.85 5.01 -13.41
CA THR A 107 -6.05 3.67 -12.80
C THR A 107 -7.05 2.79 -13.56
N LEU A 108 -7.47 3.22 -14.75
CA LEU A 108 -8.27 2.44 -15.69
C LEU A 108 -7.48 1.22 -16.18
N GLY A 109 -7.74 0.05 -15.58
CA GLY A 109 -7.02 -1.18 -15.91
C GLY A 109 -7.25 -2.33 -14.92
N GLY A 110 -7.76 -2.01 -13.72
CA GLY A 110 -8.05 -2.99 -12.68
C GLY A 110 -6.82 -3.31 -11.83
N GLY A 111 -7.02 -3.53 -10.53
CA GLY A 111 -5.94 -3.79 -9.56
C GLY A 111 -5.76 -2.69 -8.52
N THR A 112 -6.24 -1.48 -8.82
CA THR A 112 -6.21 -0.34 -7.89
C THR A 112 -7.50 -0.24 -7.08
N ARG A 113 -7.36 0.02 -5.78
CA ARG A 113 -8.46 0.39 -4.89
C ARG A 113 -8.46 1.90 -4.69
N LEU A 114 -9.55 2.54 -5.09
CA LEU A 114 -9.75 3.97 -4.94
C LEU A 114 -10.62 4.24 -3.72
N LEU A 115 -10.12 5.08 -2.82
CA LEU A 115 -10.80 5.49 -1.60
C LEU A 115 -11.01 7.00 -1.63
N VAL A 116 -12.26 7.44 -1.78
CA VAL A 116 -12.62 8.86 -1.80
C VAL A 116 -13.00 9.30 -0.39
N ASP A 117 -12.29 10.30 0.12
CA ASP A 117 -12.40 10.82 1.49
C ASP A 117 -12.48 9.74 2.59
N PRO A 118 -11.54 8.77 2.61
CA PRO A 118 -11.65 7.65 3.51
C PRO A 118 -11.44 8.03 4.98
N THR A 119 -12.05 7.23 5.84
CA THR A 119 -11.66 7.10 7.24
C THR A 119 -10.46 6.15 7.37
N VAL A 120 -9.83 6.12 8.55
CA VAL A 120 -8.78 5.13 8.86
C VAL A 120 -9.31 3.70 8.75
N GLY A 121 -10.58 3.46 9.14
CA GLY A 121 -11.21 2.14 9.03
C GLY A 121 -11.32 1.64 7.59
N ASP A 122 -11.66 2.54 6.66
CA ASP A 122 -11.71 2.22 5.22
C ASP A 122 -10.31 1.87 4.69
N CYS A 123 -9.29 2.61 5.13
CA CYS A 123 -7.89 2.36 4.78
C CYS A 123 -7.41 0.99 5.30
N VAL A 124 -7.77 0.61 6.53
CA VAL A 124 -7.46 -0.71 7.11
C VAL A 124 -8.08 -1.82 6.27
N ALA A 125 -9.38 -1.71 5.96
CA ALA A 125 -10.09 -2.72 5.18
C ALA A 125 -9.49 -2.87 3.78
N ALA A 126 -9.27 -1.75 3.08
CA ALA A 126 -8.72 -1.76 1.72
C ALA A 126 -7.30 -2.33 1.67
N THR A 127 -6.44 -1.96 2.63
CA THR A 127 -5.06 -2.45 2.72
C THR A 127 -5.02 -3.96 2.99
N THR A 128 -5.90 -4.45 3.87
CA THR A 128 -6.03 -5.90 4.15
C THR A 128 -6.42 -6.68 2.90
N ILE A 129 -7.41 -6.19 2.15
CA ILE A 129 -7.86 -6.84 0.92
C ILE A 129 -6.76 -6.75 -0.16
N ALA A 130 -6.04 -5.63 -0.26
CA ALA A 130 -4.93 -5.48 -1.19
C ALA A 130 -3.80 -6.47 -0.90
N ALA A 131 -3.41 -6.63 0.36
CA ALA A 131 -2.33 -7.54 0.78
C ALA A 131 -2.65 -9.02 0.51
N THR A 132 -3.92 -9.43 0.67
CA THR A 132 -4.34 -10.82 0.46
C THR A 132 -4.42 -11.24 -1.01
N GLN A 133 -4.46 -10.28 -1.94
CA GLN A 133 -4.49 -10.54 -3.38
C GLN A 133 -3.10 -10.54 -4.03
N SER A 134 -2.09 -10.04 -3.33
CA SER A 134 -0.69 -10.19 -3.72
C SER A 134 -0.30 -11.66 -3.53
N PRO A 135 0.09 -12.39 -4.59
CA PRO A 135 0.39 -13.81 -4.46
C PRO A 135 1.55 -13.98 -3.46
N THR A 136 1.27 -14.65 -2.35
CA THR A 136 2.30 -15.09 -1.42
C THR A 136 3.29 -15.93 -2.22
N VAL A 137 4.56 -15.52 -2.29
CA VAL A 137 5.60 -16.38 -2.84
C VAL A 137 5.68 -17.58 -1.92
N GLY A 138 5.01 -18.66 -2.33
CA GLY A 138 5.07 -19.94 -1.64
C GLY A 138 6.49 -20.48 -1.77
N SER A 139 7.24 -20.44 -0.67
CA SER A 139 8.46 -21.23 -0.52
C SER A 139 8.06 -22.71 -0.64
N THR A 140 8.46 -23.33 -1.75
CA THR A 140 8.48 -24.79 -1.92
C THR A 140 9.90 -25.27 -1.67
#